data_AF-A0A9X7CAU7-F1
#
_entry.id   AF-A0A9X7CAU7-F1
#
_cell.length_a   1.000
_cell.length_b   1.000
_cell.length_c   1.000
_cell.angle_alpha   90.00
_cell.angle_beta   90.00
_cell.angle_gamma   90.00
#
_symmetry.space_group_name_H-M   'P 1'
#
loop_
_entity.id
_entity.type
_entity.pdbx_description
1 polymer ?
#
loop_
_entity_poly.entity_id
_entity_poly.type
_entity_poly.pdbx_seq_one_letter_code
_entity_poly.pdbx_strand_id
1 'polypeptide(L)'
;MIKNKYYKIYNKTNGIFIILSDFSTLQQNPFSKRTSPRKYDLYDVFNALLYVLSTGCQWRALPKNYPKWQNGYRYYAKWSKS
;
A
#
# COMPACT_ATOMS: atom_id res chain seq x y z
N MET A 1 -7.78 6.72 17.30
CA MET A 1 -7.97 6.44 18.73
C MET A 1 -7.79 4.94 18.91
N ILE A 2 -6.77 4.42 19.60
CA ILE A 2 -6.82 4.20 21.05
C ILE A 2 -5.37 4.11 21.58
N LYS A 3 -4.95 5.17 22.28
CA LYS A 3 -3.70 5.28 23.06
C LYS A 3 -3.85 4.75 24.51
N ASN A 4 -4.89 3.97 24.82
CA ASN A 4 -5.35 3.77 26.22
C ASN A 4 -5.23 2.35 26.80
N LYS A 5 -4.61 1.37 26.12
CA LYS A 5 -4.42 0.02 26.70
C LYS A 5 -3.03 -0.19 27.31
N TYR A 6 -2.01 0.49 26.78
CA TYR A 6 -0.60 0.25 27.12
C TYR A 6 -0.19 0.78 28.51
N TYR A 7 -0.80 1.88 28.98
CA TYR A 7 -0.40 2.50 30.26
C TYR A 7 -0.73 1.66 31.50
N LYS A 8 -1.72 0.77 31.42
CA LYS A 8 -2.18 -0.01 32.58
C LYS A 8 -1.26 -1.19 32.91
N ILE A 9 -0.43 -1.62 31.95
CA ILE A 9 0.49 -2.76 32.10
C ILE A 9 1.75 -2.37 32.87
N TYR A 10 2.20 -1.12 32.76
CA TYR A 10 3.45 -0.60 33.33
C TYR A 10 3.49 -0.49 34.87
N ASN A 11 2.40 -0.76 35.60
CA ASN A 11 2.30 -0.49 37.04
C ASN A 11 2.26 -1.75 37.93
N LYS A 12 2.51 -2.97 37.40
CA LYS A 12 2.31 -4.21 38.19
C LYS A 12 3.58 -4.94 38.67
N THR A 13 4.77 -4.62 38.16
CA THR A 13 5.97 -5.39 38.52
C THR A 13 7.15 -4.46 38.79
N ASN A 14 7.31 -4.15 40.08
CA ASN A 14 8.56 -3.63 40.64
C ASN A 14 9.77 -4.46 40.17
N GLY A 15 10.89 -3.80 39.89
CA GLY A 15 12.20 -4.45 39.78
C GLY A 15 12.81 -4.42 38.37
N ILE A 16 13.29 -3.29 37.86
CA ILE A 16 14.68 -2.83 38.03
C ILE A 16 15.74 -3.58 37.20
N PHE A 17 15.47 -4.67 36.46
CA PHE A 17 16.56 -5.38 35.76
C PHE A 17 16.33 -5.74 34.28
N ILE A 18 15.83 -4.85 33.43
CA ILE A 18 16.01 -4.99 31.97
C ILE A 18 16.16 -3.60 31.33
N ILE A 19 17.25 -2.89 31.65
CA ILE A 19 17.61 -1.69 30.89
C ILE A 19 19.11 -1.75 30.65
N LEU A 20 19.56 -2.54 29.67
CA LEU A 20 20.83 -2.35 28.92
C LEU A 20 21.00 -3.34 27.73
N SER A 21 19.98 -4.08 27.27
CA SER A 21 20.13 -4.98 26.10
C SER A 21 19.30 -4.63 24.86
N ASP A 22 18.29 -3.76 24.95
CA ASP A 22 17.22 -3.75 23.94
C ASP A 22 17.11 -2.43 23.16
N PHE A 23 18.24 -1.87 22.70
CA PHE A 23 18.25 -0.82 21.67
C PHE A 23 17.64 -1.29 20.32
N SER A 24 17.44 -2.61 20.17
CA SER A 24 16.88 -3.26 18.98
C SER A 24 15.36 -3.11 18.79
N THR A 25 14.61 -2.56 19.75
CA THR A 25 13.14 -2.49 19.65
C THR A 25 12.59 -1.20 19.01
N LEU A 26 13.44 -0.22 18.70
CA LEU A 26 13.02 1.03 18.07
C LEU A 26 12.74 0.95 16.55
N GLN A 27 12.71 -0.25 15.96
CA GLN A 27 12.60 -0.39 14.50
C GLN A 27 11.34 -1.10 14.00
N GLN A 28 10.43 -1.55 14.87
CA GLN A 28 9.18 -2.17 14.42
C GLN A 28 7.99 -1.32 14.83
N ASN A 29 7.51 -0.52 13.88
CA ASN A 29 6.28 0.26 14.00
C ASN A 29 5.06 -0.66 13.76
N PRO A 30 4.29 -1.07 14.79
CA PRO A 30 3.21 -2.06 14.64
C PRO A 30 1.94 -1.50 13.97
N PHE A 31 2.00 -0.27 13.45
CA PHE A 31 0.90 0.42 12.77
C PHE A 31 1.17 0.66 11.28
N SER A 32 1.99 -0.17 10.62
CA SER A 32 2.08 -0.16 9.16
C SER A 32 0.67 -0.31 8.59
N LYS A 33 0.15 0.76 7.97
CA LYS A 33 -1.17 0.77 7.35
C LYS A 33 -1.22 -0.41 6.40
N ARG A 34 -2.20 -1.31 6.54
CA ARG A 34 -2.48 -2.38 5.56
C ARG A 34 -3.01 -1.76 4.27
N THR A 35 -2.15 -1.03 3.56
CA THR A 35 -2.34 -0.84 2.14
C THR A 35 -1.93 -2.15 1.51
N SER A 36 -2.90 -2.87 0.95
CA SER A 36 -2.58 -4.03 0.12
C SER A 36 -1.57 -3.56 -0.94
N PRO A 37 -0.39 -4.21 -1.04
CA PRO A 37 0.61 -3.79 -2.01
C PRO A 37 -0.03 -3.78 -3.40
N ARG A 38 0.30 -2.74 -4.19
CA ARG A 38 -0.23 -2.63 -5.54
C ARG A 38 0.18 -3.87 -6.33
N LYS A 39 -0.81 -4.58 -6.88
CA LYS A 39 -0.57 -5.79 -7.70
C LYS A 39 0.10 -5.48 -9.04
N TYR A 40 0.00 -4.24 -9.51
CA TYR A 40 0.54 -3.80 -10.79
C TYR A 40 1.36 -2.54 -10.59
N ASP A 41 2.44 -2.45 -11.35
CA ASP A 41 3.22 -1.23 -11.40
C ASP A 41 2.43 -0.13 -12.14
N LEU A 42 2.68 1.13 -11.75
CA LEU A 42 2.03 2.27 -12.40
C LEU A 42 2.54 2.47 -13.82
N TYR A 43 3.80 2.11 -14.10
CA TYR A 43 4.38 2.16 -15.44
C TYR A 43 3.61 1.27 -16.42
N ASP A 44 3.28 0.03 -16.04
CA ASP A 44 2.51 -0.89 -16.88
C ASP A 44 1.09 -0.36 -17.17
N VAL A 45 0.46 0.24 -16.16
CA VAL A 45 -0.86 0.87 -16.30
C VAL A 45 -0.79 2.08 -17.25
N PHE A 46 0.26 2.88 -17.15
CA PHE A 46 0.47 4.04 -17.99
C PHE A 46 0.76 3.64 -19.44
N ASN A 47 1.61 2.64 -19.65
CA ASN A 47 1.88 2.07 -20.97
C ASN A 47 0.61 1.50 -21.62
N ALA A 48 -0.24 0.84 -20.84
CA ALA A 48 -1.55 0.36 -21.31
C ALA A 48 -2.48 1.52 -21.73
N LEU A 49 -2.49 2.62 -20.98
CA LEU A 49 -3.28 3.82 -21.32
C LEU A 49 -2.73 4.49 -22.59
N LEU A 50 -1.40 4.66 -22.69
CA LEU A 50 -0.74 5.21 -23.87
C LEU A 50 -1.05 4.39 -25.12
N TYR A 51 -1.01 3.06 -25.02
CA TYR A 51 -1.36 2.16 -26.12
C TYR A 51 -2.79 2.38 -26.61
N VAL A 52 -3.75 2.49 -25.68
CA VAL A 52 -5.16 2.76 -26.01
C VAL A 52 -5.33 4.13 -26.67
N LEU A 53 -4.64 5.16 -26.17
CA LEU A 53 -4.69 6.51 -26.74
C LEU A 53 -4.02 6.62 -28.11
N SER A 54 -2.90 5.93 -28.33
CA SER A 54 -2.16 5.98 -29.60
C SER A 54 -2.85 5.18 -30.70
N THR A 55 -3.46 4.04 -30.35
CA THR A 55 -4.16 3.17 -31.32
C THR A 55 -5.64 3.51 -31.48
N GLY A 56 -6.23 4.25 -30.54
CA GLY A 56 -7.68 4.48 -30.47
C GLY A 56 -8.48 3.20 -30.18
N CYS A 57 -7.82 2.13 -29.75
CA CYS A 57 -8.44 0.82 -29.61
C CYS A 57 -9.34 0.73 -28.36
N GLN A 58 -10.39 -0.09 -28.40
CA GLN A 58 -11.24 -0.31 -27.24
C GLN A 58 -10.45 -0.97 -26.10
N TRP A 59 -10.76 -0.63 -24.84
CA TRP A 59 -10.14 -1.23 -23.65
C TRP A 59 -10.15 -2.76 -23.63
N ARG A 60 -11.14 -3.40 -24.27
CA ARG A 60 -11.30 -4.86 -24.32
C ARG A 60 -10.35 -5.53 -25.30
N ALA A 61 -9.84 -4.79 -26.28
CA ALA A 61 -8.91 -5.26 -27.30
C ALA A 61 -7.44 -5.09 -26.89
N LEU A 62 -7.19 -4.72 -25.62
CA LEU A 62 -5.84 -4.61 -25.09
C LEU A 62 -5.13 -5.98 -25.09
N PRO A 63 -3.90 -6.09 -25.62
CA PRO A 63 -3.19 -7.35 -25.66
C PRO A 63 -2.85 -7.84 -24.25
N LYS A 64 -2.79 -9.17 -24.06
CA LYS A 64 -2.60 -9.83 -22.75
C LYS A 64 -1.27 -9.50 -22.04
N ASN A 65 -0.35 -8.84 -22.72
CA ASN A 65 0.93 -8.41 -22.16
C ASN A 65 0.77 -7.26 -21.16
N TYR A 66 -0.36 -6.55 -21.19
CA TYR A 66 -0.68 -5.45 -20.29
C TYR A 66 -1.52 -5.91 -19.08
N PRO A 67 -1.54 -5.13 -17.98
CA PRO A 67 -2.45 -5.37 -16.87
C PRO A 67 -3.90 -5.44 -17.36
N LYS A 68 -4.72 -6.25 -16.67
CA LYS A 68 -6.15 -6.38 -17.01
C LYS A 68 -6.79 -5.01 -17.24
N TRP A 69 -7.51 -4.86 -18.35
CA TRP A 69 -8.13 -3.61 -18.77
C TRP A 69 -8.95 -2.91 -17.67
N GLN A 70 -9.54 -3.69 -16.76
CA GLN A 70 -10.28 -3.20 -15.58
C GLN A 70 -9.42 -2.32 -14.67
N ASN A 71 -8.16 -2.68 -14.47
CA ASN A 71 -7.23 -1.91 -13.63
C ASN A 71 -6.81 -0.64 -14.36
N GLY A 72 -6.48 -0.72 -15.65
CA GLY A 72 -6.20 0.44 -16.49
C GLY A 72 -7.34 1.46 -16.46
N TYR A 73 -8.57 0.99 -16.71
CA TYR A 73 -9.76 1.82 -16.66
C TYR A 73 -10.03 2.43 -15.28
N ARG A 74 -9.81 1.67 -14.19
CA ARG A 74 -9.95 2.19 -12.82
C ARG A 74 -9.00 3.34 -12.53
N TYR A 75 -7.75 3.26 -12.99
CA TYR A 75 -6.79 4.36 -12.84
C TYR A 75 -7.17 5.55 -13.71
N TYR A 76 -7.53 5.31 -14.97
CA TYR A 76 -8.02 6.36 -15.88
C TYR A 76 -9.22 7.11 -15.29
N ALA A 77 -10.25 6.40 -14.81
CA ALA A 77 -11.43 6.99 -14.22
C ALA A 77 -11.12 7.79 -12.94
N LYS A 78 -10.14 7.33 -12.15
CA LYS A 78 -9.68 8.07 -10.97
C LYS A 78 -8.97 9.37 -11.36
N TRP A 79 -8.16 9.35 -12.41
CA TRP A 79 -7.46 10.54 -12.90
C TRP A 79 -8.39 11.54 -13.57
N SER A 80 -9.37 11.07 -14.35
CA SER A 80 -10.37 11.93 -15.00
C SER A 80 -11.31 12.64 -14.03
N LYS A 81 -11.42 12.16 -12.79
CA LYS A 81 -12.29 12.75 -11.76
C LYS A 81 -11.57 13.78 -10.87
N SER A 82 -10.25 13.92 -11.02
CA SER A 82 -9.46 14.94 -10.31
C SER A 82 -9.43 16.23 -11.12
#